data_AF-V9E6D7-F1
#
_entry.id   AF-V9E6D7-F1
#
_cell.length_a   1.000
_cell.length_b   1.000
_cell.length_c   1.000
_cell.angle_alpha   90.00
_cell.angle_beta   90.00
_cell.angle_gamma   90.00
#
_symmetry.space_group_name_H-M   'P 1'
#
loop_
_entity.id
_entity.type
_entity.pdbx_description
1 polymer ?
#
loop_
_entity_poly.entity_id
_entity_poly.type
_entity_poly.pdbx_seq_one_letter_code
_entity_poly.pdbx_strand_id
1 'polypeptide(L)'
;MHLPGFILFLATVATGVTFGSAQEEQPILFAATQNTDPAKGIYTYKLNTTDGSLTQWAITPLSFATGGTNPTYLQETTDKKYDGKPLIYALNRATGIGYVSAMTLNANGKLDLLNTQQMLGGSPAHITLSPNEDFVAVANYAGSLSLFPLYENGTVAPETYYEAFPNGSRVAMDQQATGHIHSTRWLPNSNHVVAFDLGGDTLLQYELDTTAQTLKKLEPVYRPPGSGPRHSVLSTNGDYLYVTDEISNTVGVYKINQQTSLLESPAIQNITTLPANFTTTSTAADIHLSKNGKFVYVSNRGHNSIAIYAINEVDDTLAPLGWESTRGRTPRGFTIYEDWLIVANQASDDMYVFKVDEQTGLLTYTGNSYEIDGAVCLYVSKYAF
;
A
#
# COMPACT_ATOMS: atom_id res chain seq x y z
N MET A 1 56.82 63.36 -29.84
CA MET A 1 56.04 62.20 -30.32
C MET A 1 56.57 60.97 -29.58
N HIS A 2 55.67 60.10 -29.13
CA HIS A 2 55.86 58.91 -28.26
C HIS A 2 55.54 59.11 -26.77
N LEU A 3 54.29 58.77 -26.42
CA LEU A 3 53.83 58.42 -25.07
C LEU A 3 54.39 57.05 -24.65
N PRO A 4 54.62 56.81 -23.34
CA PRO A 4 54.86 55.47 -22.81
C PRO A 4 53.54 54.74 -22.53
N GLY A 5 53.49 53.46 -22.92
CA GLY A 5 52.32 52.59 -22.79
C GLY A 5 52.04 52.15 -21.36
N PHE A 6 50.76 52.18 -20.98
CA PHE A 6 50.23 51.55 -19.78
C PHE A 6 49.99 50.06 -20.04
N ILE A 7 50.60 49.19 -19.22
CA ILE A 7 50.28 47.76 -19.16
C ILE A 7 49.19 47.58 -18.10
N LEU A 8 48.00 47.18 -18.54
CA LEU A 8 46.85 46.87 -17.69
C LEU A 8 46.93 45.40 -17.27
N PHE A 9 47.15 45.12 -15.98
CA PHE A 9 46.99 43.77 -15.42
C PHE A 9 45.49 43.51 -15.20
N LEU A 10 44.89 42.61 -15.99
CA LEU A 10 43.59 42.03 -15.67
C LEU A 10 43.79 40.92 -14.63
N ALA A 11 43.26 41.11 -13.43
CA ALA A 11 43.08 40.05 -12.44
C ALA A 11 41.81 39.27 -12.76
N THR A 12 41.94 38.02 -13.21
CA THR A 12 40.84 37.08 -13.36
C THR A 12 40.48 36.50 -11.98
N VAL A 13 39.34 36.92 -11.44
CA VAL A 13 38.73 36.28 -10.27
C VAL A 13 38.04 35.00 -10.75
N ALA A 14 38.64 33.84 -10.46
CA ALA A 14 38.01 32.55 -10.69
C ALA A 14 36.98 32.30 -9.57
N THR A 15 35.71 32.52 -9.86
CA THR A 15 34.63 32.07 -8.97
C THR A 15 34.50 30.56 -9.09
N GLY A 16 35.02 29.84 -8.08
CA GLY A 16 34.81 28.40 -7.95
C GLY A 16 33.34 28.11 -7.69
N VAL A 17 32.66 27.48 -8.64
CA VAL A 17 31.33 26.91 -8.44
C VAL A 17 31.54 25.59 -7.70
N THR A 18 31.21 25.56 -6.41
CA THR A 18 31.12 24.31 -5.65
C THR A 18 29.86 23.58 -6.11
N PHE A 19 30.03 22.53 -6.90
CA PHE A 19 28.99 21.53 -7.08
C PHE A 19 28.83 20.80 -5.74
N GLY A 20 27.73 21.06 -5.03
CA GLY A 20 27.35 20.21 -3.91
C GLY A 20 27.16 18.78 -4.42
N SER A 21 27.77 17.80 -3.77
CA SER A 21 27.49 16.39 -4.07
C SER A 21 26.01 16.15 -3.84
N ALA A 22 25.29 15.70 -4.87
CA ALA A 22 23.94 15.19 -4.68
C ALA A 22 24.01 14.08 -3.62
N GLN A 23 23.26 14.26 -2.53
CA GLN A 23 23.18 13.28 -1.45
C GLN A 23 22.54 12.02 -2.03
N GLU A 24 23.25 10.90 -1.95
CA GLU A 24 22.77 9.64 -2.52
C GLU A 24 21.50 9.19 -1.78
N GLU A 25 20.39 9.08 -2.51
CA GLU A 25 19.13 8.60 -1.96
C GLU A 25 19.20 7.08 -1.78
N GLN A 26 18.93 6.59 -0.58
CA GLN A 26 18.90 5.18 -0.24
C GLN A 26 17.44 4.69 -0.20
N PRO A 27 17.05 3.70 -1.03
CA PRO A 27 15.76 3.03 -0.91
C PRO A 27 15.71 2.18 0.37
N ILE A 28 14.67 2.39 1.16
CA ILE A 28 14.39 1.68 2.41
C ILE A 28 13.10 0.88 2.23
N LEU A 29 13.19 -0.44 2.42
CA LEU A 29 12.02 -1.31 2.56
C LEU A 29 11.56 -1.29 4.02
N PHE A 30 10.28 -1.06 4.22
CA PHE A 30 9.60 -1.18 5.50
C PHE A 30 8.74 -2.44 5.49
N ALA A 31 8.75 -3.18 6.59
CA ALA A 31 7.93 -4.37 6.75
C ALA A 31 7.22 -4.36 8.11
N ALA A 32 5.89 -4.29 8.07
CA ALA A 32 5.05 -4.46 9.26
C ALA A 32 4.73 -5.94 9.49
N THR A 33 4.76 -6.35 10.75
CA THR A 33 4.65 -7.76 11.17
C THR A 33 3.44 -8.00 12.07
N GLN A 34 2.75 -9.11 11.84
CA GLN A 34 1.59 -9.55 12.60
C GLN A 34 1.67 -11.06 12.86
N ASN A 35 2.02 -11.47 14.09
CA ASN A 35 1.99 -12.86 14.57
C ASN A 35 1.32 -13.00 15.97
N THR A 36 1.21 -14.24 16.48
CA THR A 36 0.41 -14.62 17.67
C THR A 36 1.09 -14.38 19.04
N ASP A 37 2.32 -13.89 19.09
CA ASP A 37 3.08 -13.56 20.32
C ASP A 37 4.08 -12.44 19.94
N PRO A 38 4.32 -11.42 20.79
CA PRO A 38 4.34 -10.02 20.36
C PRO A 38 5.22 -9.80 19.12
N ALA A 39 4.58 -9.32 18.06
CA ALA A 39 5.27 -8.93 16.84
C ALA A 39 6.46 -8.03 17.19
N LYS A 40 7.62 -8.31 16.60
CA LYS A 40 8.85 -7.52 16.82
C LYS A 40 8.69 -6.06 16.38
N GLY A 41 7.65 -5.76 15.58
CA GLY A 41 7.22 -4.42 15.21
C GLY A 41 7.45 -4.15 13.73
N ILE A 42 8.04 -3.00 13.41
CA ILE A 42 8.31 -2.59 12.02
C ILE A 42 9.81 -2.77 11.74
N TYR A 43 10.12 -3.57 10.73
CA TYR A 43 11.49 -3.75 10.25
C TYR A 43 11.80 -2.73 9.16
N THR A 44 13.06 -2.30 9.10
CA THR A 44 13.61 -1.53 8.00
C THR A 44 14.79 -2.26 7.38
N TYR A 45 14.88 -2.25 6.05
CA TYR A 45 16.00 -2.78 5.29
C TYR A 45 16.48 -1.76 4.29
N LYS A 46 17.79 -1.67 4.07
CA LYS A 46 18.36 -0.96 2.92
C LYS A 46 18.27 -1.87 1.71
N LEU A 47 17.62 -1.41 0.65
CA LEU A 47 17.55 -2.10 -0.63
C LEU A 47 18.70 -1.65 -1.53
N ASN A 48 19.48 -2.60 -2.01
CA ASN A 48 20.43 -2.38 -3.10
C ASN A 48 19.72 -2.58 -4.43
N THR A 49 19.50 -1.50 -5.18
CA THR A 49 18.79 -1.55 -6.47
C THR A 49 19.61 -2.15 -7.60
N THR A 50 20.91 -2.43 -7.39
CA THR A 50 21.76 -3.08 -8.39
C THR A 50 21.46 -4.57 -8.50
N ASP A 51 21.25 -5.24 -7.37
CA ASP A 51 21.09 -6.71 -7.29
C ASP A 51 19.85 -7.18 -6.51
N GLY A 52 19.06 -6.25 -5.97
CA GLY A 52 17.85 -6.54 -5.21
C GLY A 52 18.12 -7.04 -3.79
N SER A 53 19.37 -7.03 -3.31
CA SER A 53 19.69 -7.47 -1.96
C SER A 53 19.19 -6.50 -0.89
N LEU A 54 18.72 -7.05 0.23
CA LEU A 54 18.28 -6.34 1.42
C LEU A 54 19.31 -6.49 2.53
N THR A 55 19.67 -5.38 3.17
CA THR A 55 20.43 -5.38 4.43
C THR A 55 19.54 -4.88 5.54
N GLN A 56 19.24 -5.73 6.54
CA GLN A 56 18.43 -5.31 7.69
C GLN A 56 19.11 -4.14 8.38
N TRP A 57 18.35 -3.08 8.61
CA TRP A 57 18.86 -1.85 9.20
C TRP A 57 18.43 -1.71 10.65
N ALA A 58 17.13 -1.79 10.93
CA ALA A 58 16.62 -1.74 12.30
C ALA A 58 15.29 -2.48 12.47
N ILE A 59 14.91 -2.65 13.74
CA ILE A 59 13.59 -3.08 14.16
C ILE A 59 13.06 -2.03 15.13
N THR A 60 11.85 -1.55 14.88
CA THR A 60 11.12 -0.62 15.75
C THR A 60 10.03 -1.38 16.48
N PRO A 61 10.21 -1.71 17.78
CA PRO A 61 9.16 -2.32 18.58
C PRO A 61 8.06 -1.29 18.85
N LEU A 62 6.81 -1.76 18.84
CA LEU A 62 5.65 -0.95 19.20
C LEU A 62 5.04 -1.52 20.48
N SER A 63 5.10 -0.73 21.55
CA SER A 63 4.71 -1.18 22.88
C SER A 63 4.10 -0.05 23.71
N PHE A 64 3.12 0.64 23.13
CA PHE A 64 2.41 1.74 23.80
C PHE A 64 1.04 1.34 24.36
N ALA A 65 0.52 0.15 24.02
CA ALA A 65 -0.74 -0.36 24.55
C ALA A 65 -0.54 -1.63 25.40
N THR A 66 -1.37 -1.78 26.44
CA THR A 66 -1.39 -2.97 27.30
C THR A 66 -1.77 -4.21 26.49
N GLY A 67 -0.95 -5.27 26.56
CA GLY A 67 -1.14 -6.49 25.77
C GLY A 67 -0.39 -6.50 24.43
N GLY A 68 0.42 -5.48 24.15
CA GLY A 68 1.21 -5.37 22.91
C GLY A 68 0.40 -4.84 21.73
N THR A 69 1.11 -4.38 20.70
CA THR A 69 0.51 -3.89 19.45
C THR A 69 1.11 -4.63 18.26
N ASN A 70 0.27 -5.02 17.31
CA ASN A 70 0.71 -5.63 16.06
C ASN A 70 0.54 -4.63 14.92
N PRO A 71 1.62 -4.09 14.32
CA PRO A 71 1.50 -3.24 13.15
C PRO A 71 0.98 -4.06 11.97
N THR A 72 -0.18 -3.70 11.43
CA THR A 72 -0.86 -4.47 10.37
C THR A 72 -0.69 -3.86 8.99
N TYR A 73 -0.50 -2.55 8.90
CA TYR A 73 -0.34 -1.82 7.64
C TYR A 73 0.43 -0.53 7.84
N LEU A 74 1.15 -0.10 6.81
CA LEU A 74 1.91 1.15 6.77
C LEU A 74 1.53 1.96 5.54
N GLN A 75 1.49 3.28 5.68
CA GLN A 75 1.33 4.21 4.56
C GLN A 75 2.17 5.46 4.81
N GLU A 76 3.03 5.80 3.87
CA GLU A 76 3.84 7.02 3.93
C GLU A 76 3.13 8.20 3.23
N THR A 77 3.39 9.42 3.71
CA THR A 77 3.02 10.66 3.03
C THR A 77 3.90 10.90 1.80
N THR A 78 3.31 11.49 0.77
CA THR A 78 4.08 12.11 -0.33
C THR A 78 4.51 13.53 0.02
N ASP A 79 3.76 14.19 0.91
CA ASP A 79 4.15 15.47 1.48
C ASP A 79 5.28 15.32 2.50
N LYS A 80 5.93 16.45 2.79
CA LYS A 80 7.04 16.57 3.72
C LYS A 80 6.73 17.61 4.80
N LYS A 81 5.49 17.60 5.32
CA LYS A 81 5.00 18.63 6.27
C LYS A 81 5.72 18.60 7.62
N TYR A 82 6.36 17.48 7.99
CA TYR A 82 7.04 17.34 9.28
C TYR A 82 8.54 17.61 9.15
N ASP A 83 8.96 18.86 9.40
CA ASP A 83 10.37 19.28 9.32
C ASP A 83 11.08 18.90 8.01
N GLY A 84 10.34 18.92 6.88
CA GLY A 84 10.86 18.53 5.58
C GLY A 84 11.04 17.02 5.39
N LYS A 85 10.48 16.19 6.28
CA LYS A 85 10.45 14.72 6.19
C LYS A 85 9.04 14.19 5.93
N PRO A 86 8.91 13.06 5.22
CA PRO A 86 7.65 12.35 5.17
C PRO A 86 7.31 11.74 6.53
N LEU A 87 6.01 11.56 6.77
CA LEU A 87 5.50 10.78 7.89
C LEU A 87 5.03 9.41 7.44
N ILE A 88 5.10 8.46 8.35
CA ILE A 88 4.65 7.08 8.15
C ILE A 88 3.51 6.84 9.11
N TYR A 89 2.32 6.53 8.58
CA TYR A 89 1.19 6.11 9.38
C TYR A 89 1.18 4.60 9.52
N ALA A 90 1.13 4.14 10.78
CA ALA A 90 1.05 2.73 11.11
C ALA A 90 -0.30 2.40 11.76
N LEU A 91 -0.98 1.40 11.20
CA LEU A 91 -2.13 0.78 11.83
C LEU A 91 -1.66 -0.27 12.82
N ASN A 92 -2.19 -0.20 14.04
CA ASN A 92 -1.79 -1.06 15.13
C ASN A 92 -3.01 -1.75 15.71
N ARG A 93 -3.00 -3.09 15.67
CA ARG A 93 -4.04 -3.91 16.27
C ARG A 93 -3.71 -4.18 17.73
N ALA A 94 -4.71 -3.99 18.60
CA ALA A 94 -4.73 -4.50 19.96
C ALA A 94 -6.05 -5.27 20.19
N THR A 95 -6.21 -5.92 21.35
CA THR A 95 -7.40 -6.72 21.64
C THR A 95 -8.64 -5.84 21.72
N GLY A 96 -9.57 -6.02 20.77
CA GLY A 96 -10.87 -5.33 20.73
C GLY A 96 -10.83 -3.87 20.25
N ILE A 97 -9.65 -3.31 19.98
CA ILE A 97 -9.46 -1.91 19.56
C ILE A 97 -8.36 -1.79 18.50
N GLY A 98 -8.36 -0.68 17.75
CA GLY A 98 -7.31 -0.31 16.82
C GLY A 98 -6.66 1.03 17.19
N TYR A 99 -5.46 1.28 16.67
CA TYR A 99 -4.79 2.57 16.76
C TYR A 99 -4.21 2.97 15.41
N VAL A 100 -4.22 4.28 15.12
CA VAL A 100 -3.40 4.89 14.06
C VAL A 100 -2.30 5.69 14.72
N SER A 101 -1.08 5.51 14.26
CA SER A 101 0.10 6.20 14.79
C SER A 101 0.81 6.94 13.67
N ALA A 102 1.17 8.20 13.89
CA ALA A 102 2.10 8.92 13.02
C ALA A 102 3.53 8.72 13.52
N MET A 103 4.44 8.40 12.60
CA MET A 103 5.84 8.12 12.89
C MET A 103 6.75 8.83 11.89
N THR A 104 8.03 8.99 12.24
CA THR A 104 9.06 9.48 11.30
C THR A 104 10.30 8.60 11.37
N LEU A 105 11.02 8.47 10.24
CA LEU A 105 12.24 7.68 10.17
C LEU A 105 13.45 8.46 10.72
N ASN A 106 14.20 7.81 11.60
CA ASN A 106 15.46 8.30 12.11
C ASN A 106 16.68 7.83 11.31
N ALA A 107 17.79 8.55 11.47
CA ALA A 107 19.09 8.21 10.88
C ALA A 107 19.68 6.87 11.36
N ASN A 108 19.13 6.27 12.42
CA ASN A 108 19.50 4.93 12.89
C ASN A 108 18.62 3.80 12.31
N GLY A 109 17.67 4.13 11.42
CA GLY A 109 16.75 3.19 10.79
C GLY A 109 15.49 2.87 11.58
N LYS A 110 15.36 3.37 12.82
CA LYS A 110 14.14 3.18 13.64
C LYS A 110 13.12 4.28 13.36
N LEU A 111 11.87 3.99 13.68
CA LEU A 111 10.78 4.96 13.63
C LEU A 111 10.56 5.59 15.01
N ASP A 112 10.50 6.91 15.05
CA ASP A 112 10.01 7.64 16.23
C ASP A 112 8.51 7.80 16.16
N LEU A 113 7.83 7.46 17.27
CA LEU A 113 6.40 7.67 17.42
C LEU A 113 6.14 9.14 17.76
N LEU A 114 5.37 9.83 16.92
CA LEU A 114 5.01 11.23 17.10
C LEU A 114 3.73 11.38 17.90
N ASN A 115 2.67 10.69 17.47
CA ASN A 115 1.43 10.56 18.22
C ASN A 115 0.65 9.31 17.81
N THR A 116 -0.37 9.00 18.61
CA THR A 116 -1.27 7.88 18.38
C THR A 116 -2.69 8.29 18.72
N GLN A 117 -3.65 7.87 17.89
CA GLN A 117 -5.07 7.95 18.18
C GLN A 117 -5.66 6.56 18.31
N GLN A 118 -6.45 6.35 19.35
CA GLN A 118 -7.28 5.16 19.47
C GLN A 118 -8.48 5.29 18.54
N MET A 119 -8.80 4.20 17.85
CA MET A 119 -9.93 4.12 16.94
C MET A 119 -11.17 3.57 17.67
N LEU A 120 -12.35 3.95 17.19
CA LEU A 120 -13.60 3.29 17.53
C LEU A 120 -13.68 1.89 16.88
N GLY A 121 -13.08 1.72 15.70
CA GLY A 121 -13.01 0.46 14.97
C GLY A 121 -11.94 -0.50 15.49
N GLY A 122 -12.19 -1.81 15.30
CA GLY A 122 -11.27 -2.88 15.67
C GLY A 122 -10.65 -3.59 14.47
N SER A 123 -9.54 -4.29 14.69
CA SER A 123 -8.81 -5.04 13.64
C SER A 123 -8.51 -4.18 12.39
N PRO A 124 -7.81 -3.04 12.53
CA PRO A 124 -7.51 -2.16 11.42
C PRO A 124 -6.66 -2.89 10.37
N ALA A 125 -7.04 -2.77 9.10
CA ALA A 125 -6.51 -3.60 8.00
C ALA A 125 -5.76 -2.80 6.93
N HIS A 126 -6.17 -1.55 6.68
CA HIS A 126 -5.58 -0.72 5.63
C HIS A 126 -5.84 0.77 5.89
N ILE A 127 -4.92 1.62 5.47
CA ILE A 127 -4.97 3.07 5.62
C ILE A 127 -4.61 3.75 4.31
N THR A 128 -5.31 4.82 3.97
CA THR A 128 -4.97 5.68 2.82
C THR A 128 -5.14 7.16 3.14
N LEU A 129 -4.23 7.97 2.62
CA LEU A 129 -4.28 9.43 2.71
C LEU A 129 -5.20 10.02 1.64
N SER A 130 -5.98 11.03 2.01
CA SER A 130 -6.71 11.87 1.06
C SER A 130 -5.75 12.52 0.05
N PRO A 131 -6.22 12.96 -1.14
CA PRO A 131 -5.34 13.56 -2.14
C PRO A 131 -4.52 14.76 -1.67
N ASN A 132 -5.04 15.55 -0.72
CA ASN A 132 -4.33 16.69 -0.13
C ASN A 132 -3.51 16.33 1.12
N GLU A 133 -3.52 15.06 1.52
CA GLU A 133 -2.89 14.53 2.73
C GLU A 133 -3.28 15.34 3.98
N ASP A 134 -4.59 15.60 4.09
CA ASP A 134 -5.25 16.30 5.19
C ASP A 134 -6.19 15.37 6.00
N PHE A 135 -6.45 14.16 5.50
CA PHE A 135 -7.17 13.10 6.20
C PHE A 135 -6.53 11.73 5.94
N VAL A 136 -6.75 10.81 6.87
CA VAL A 136 -6.52 9.37 6.66
C VAL A 136 -7.84 8.61 6.80
N ALA A 137 -8.16 7.82 5.79
CA ALA A 137 -9.26 6.85 5.82
C ALA A 137 -8.72 5.49 6.25
N VAL A 138 -9.42 4.83 7.16
CA VAL A 138 -9.01 3.54 7.73
C VAL A 138 -10.12 2.51 7.53
N ALA A 139 -9.75 1.41 6.87
CA ALA A 139 -10.55 0.20 6.80
C ALA A 139 -10.35 -0.64 8.07
N ASN A 140 -11.44 -0.89 8.79
CA ASN A 140 -11.43 -1.78 9.95
C ASN A 140 -12.08 -3.11 9.56
N TYR A 141 -11.29 -4.19 9.59
CA TYR A 141 -11.78 -5.52 9.23
C TYR A 141 -12.91 -5.98 10.14
N ALA A 142 -13.02 -5.46 11.38
CA ALA A 142 -14.16 -5.74 12.25
C ALA A 142 -15.50 -5.14 11.76
N GLY A 143 -15.55 -4.58 10.55
CA GLY A 143 -16.77 -4.13 9.90
C GLY A 143 -17.05 -2.66 10.10
N SER A 144 -16.05 -1.80 10.00
CA SER A 144 -16.25 -0.36 10.03
C SER A 144 -15.28 0.43 9.15
N LEU A 145 -15.67 1.65 8.84
CA LEU A 145 -14.85 2.66 8.15
C LEU A 145 -14.65 3.85 9.08
N SER A 146 -13.42 4.31 9.21
CA SER A 146 -13.05 5.47 10.04
C SER A 146 -12.37 6.56 9.21
N LEU A 147 -12.53 7.82 9.61
CA LEU A 147 -11.78 8.96 9.07
C LEU A 147 -11.14 9.76 10.21
N PHE A 148 -9.87 10.12 10.04
CA PHE A 148 -9.14 10.99 10.95
C PHE A 148 -8.59 12.18 10.16
N PRO A 149 -8.86 13.43 10.57
CA PRO A 149 -8.13 14.58 10.07
C PRO A 149 -6.66 14.52 10.49
N LEU A 150 -5.82 15.23 9.76
CA LEU A 150 -4.42 15.45 10.08
C LEU A 150 -4.22 16.89 10.55
N TYR A 151 -3.38 17.07 11.57
CA TYR A 151 -2.90 18.39 11.95
C TYR A 151 -1.98 18.97 10.87
N GLU A 152 -1.70 20.27 10.94
CA GLU A 152 -0.83 20.97 9.98
C GLU A 152 0.57 20.34 9.86
N ASN A 153 1.09 19.78 10.96
CA ASN A 153 2.38 19.06 10.98
C ASN A 153 2.28 17.59 10.51
N GLY A 154 1.12 17.15 10.02
CA GLY A 154 0.85 15.79 9.56
C GLY A 154 0.52 14.77 10.66
N THR A 155 0.61 15.12 11.95
CA THR A 155 0.22 14.17 13.02
C THR A 155 -1.29 13.96 13.08
N VAL A 156 -1.75 12.84 13.67
CA VAL A 156 -3.16 12.42 13.54
C VAL A 156 -4.07 13.09 14.58
N ALA A 157 -5.15 13.74 14.14
CA ALA A 157 -6.18 14.30 15.01
C ALA A 157 -7.22 13.24 15.41
N PRO A 158 -8.08 13.49 16.43
CA PRO A 158 -9.13 12.54 16.83
C PRO A 158 -10.07 12.15 15.67
N GLU A 159 -10.63 10.95 15.75
CA GLU A 159 -11.59 10.41 14.77
C GLU A 159 -12.81 11.33 14.61
N THR A 160 -13.15 11.70 13.37
CA THR A 160 -14.30 12.57 13.07
C THR A 160 -15.44 11.86 12.34
N TYR A 161 -15.16 10.68 11.79
CA TYR A 161 -16.15 9.85 11.11
C TYR A 161 -15.98 8.38 11.46
N TYR A 162 -17.11 7.71 11.68
CA TYR A 162 -17.19 6.27 11.91
C TYR A 162 -18.52 5.74 11.34
N GLU A 163 -18.45 4.72 10.49
CA GLU A 163 -19.63 3.96 10.02
C GLU A 163 -19.40 2.47 10.26
N ALA A 164 -20.37 1.78 10.87
CA ALA A 164 -20.34 0.35 11.10
C ALA A 164 -21.24 -0.41 10.10
N PHE A 165 -20.79 -1.60 9.71
CA PHE A 165 -21.46 -2.50 8.77
C PHE A 165 -21.80 -3.82 9.46
N PRO A 166 -22.87 -3.86 10.29
CA PRO A 166 -23.20 -5.04 11.09
C PRO A 166 -23.79 -6.20 10.28
N ASN A 167 -24.00 -6.05 8.97
CA ASN A 167 -24.56 -7.06 8.10
C ASN A 167 -23.66 -7.24 6.87
N GLY A 168 -23.38 -8.49 6.52
CA GLY A 168 -22.73 -8.86 5.26
C GLY A 168 -23.71 -9.45 4.25
N SER A 169 -23.19 -9.98 3.15
CA SER A 169 -23.98 -10.61 2.08
C SER A 169 -24.54 -11.98 2.47
N ARG A 170 -23.94 -12.63 3.48
CA ARG A 170 -24.29 -13.96 4.01
C ARG A 170 -24.11 -15.11 3.00
N VAL A 171 -23.31 -14.90 1.95
CA VAL A 171 -23.03 -15.93 0.93
C VAL A 171 -21.99 -16.93 1.45
N ALA A 172 -20.82 -16.45 1.87
CA ALA A 172 -19.81 -17.23 2.58
C ALA A 172 -19.87 -16.92 4.08
N MET A 173 -20.76 -17.61 4.81
CA MET A 173 -21.16 -17.27 6.19
C MET A 173 -20.00 -16.99 7.16
N ASP A 174 -18.90 -17.75 7.08
CA ASP A 174 -17.74 -17.58 7.97
C ASP A 174 -17.05 -16.21 7.80
N GLN A 175 -17.16 -15.61 6.61
CA GLN A 175 -16.47 -14.38 6.22
C GLN A 175 -17.43 -13.26 5.82
N GLN A 176 -18.74 -13.52 5.76
CA GLN A 176 -19.74 -12.59 5.21
C GLN A 176 -21.02 -12.51 6.05
N ALA A 177 -20.97 -12.94 7.32
CA ALA A 177 -22.06 -12.72 8.26
C ALA A 177 -22.27 -11.22 8.56
N THR A 178 -21.16 -10.48 8.68
CA THR A 178 -21.10 -9.02 8.88
C THR A 178 -20.30 -8.37 7.75
N GLY A 179 -20.30 -7.05 7.67
CA GLY A 179 -19.36 -6.34 6.80
C GLY A 179 -17.93 -6.50 7.30
N HIS A 180 -16.97 -6.45 6.39
CA HIS A 180 -15.53 -6.53 6.65
C HIS A 180 -14.81 -5.57 5.71
N ILE A 181 -14.64 -4.31 6.13
CA ILE A 181 -13.94 -3.32 5.31
C ILE A 181 -12.46 -3.67 5.33
N HIS A 182 -11.92 -4.11 4.20
CA HIS A 182 -10.56 -4.61 4.13
C HIS A 182 -9.57 -3.55 3.60
N SER A 183 -10.00 -2.69 2.68
CA SER A 183 -9.19 -1.56 2.24
C SER A 183 -9.99 -0.33 1.89
N THR A 184 -9.28 0.76 1.63
CA THR A 184 -9.81 2.03 1.10
C THR A 184 -8.94 2.48 -0.06
N ARG A 185 -9.51 3.24 -0.99
CA ARG A 185 -8.76 3.88 -2.08
C ARG A 185 -9.42 5.17 -2.53
N TRP A 186 -8.63 6.23 -2.57
CA TRP A 186 -9.04 7.51 -3.15
C TRP A 186 -9.02 7.44 -4.67
N LEU A 187 -10.08 7.96 -5.30
CA LEU A 187 -10.18 8.03 -6.74
C LEU A 187 -9.47 9.30 -7.25
N PRO A 188 -8.78 9.23 -8.40
CA PRO A 188 -7.96 10.33 -8.91
C PRO A 188 -8.74 11.64 -9.03
N ASN A 189 -8.05 12.76 -8.73
CA ASN A 189 -8.53 14.13 -8.95
C ASN A 189 -9.91 14.43 -8.30
N SER A 190 -10.24 13.76 -7.21
CA SER A 190 -11.56 13.88 -6.58
C SER A 190 -11.48 13.74 -5.06
N ASN A 191 -12.55 14.15 -4.39
CA ASN A 191 -12.76 13.88 -2.97
C ASN A 191 -13.44 12.52 -2.76
N HIS A 192 -13.42 11.61 -3.74
CA HIS A 192 -14.08 10.32 -3.62
C HIS A 192 -13.16 9.25 -3.07
N VAL A 193 -13.67 8.46 -2.14
CA VAL A 193 -13.00 7.28 -1.58
C VAL A 193 -13.91 6.07 -1.72
N VAL A 194 -13.31 4.94 -2.11
CA VAL A 194 -13.96 3.64 -2.18
C VAL A 194 -13.48 2.80 -1.01
N ALA A 195 -14.41 2.23 -0.24
CA ALA A 195 -14.13 1.24 0.79
C ALA A 195 -14.54 -0.16 0.31
N PHE A 196 -13.64 -1.13 0.40
CA PHE A 196 -13.82 -2.48 -0.11
C PHE A 196 -14.39 -3.36 1.00
N ASP A 197 -15.70 -3.62 0.96
CA ASP A 197 -16.40 -4.44 1.93
C ASP A 197 -16.40 -5.91 1.49
N LEU A 198 -15.43 -6.66 1.99
CA LEU A 198 -15.31 -8.10 1.78
C LEU A 198 -16.56 -8.83 2.28
N GLY A 199 -17.05 -8.43 3.45
CA GLY A 199 -18.20 -9.05 4.08
C GLY A 199 -19.51 -8.80 3.34
N GLY A 200 -19.62 -7.63 2.70
CA GLY A 200 -20.81 -7.19 1.98
C GLY A 200 -20.83 -7.44 0.48
N ASP A 201 -19.77 -8.00 -0.13
CA ASP A 201 -19.63 -8.09 -1.59
C ASP A 201 -19.81 -6.74 -2.30
N THR A 202 -19.30 -5.66 -1.70
CA THR A 202 -19.64 -4.30 -2.13
C THR A 202 -18.41 -3.38 -2.15
N LEU A 203 -18.35 -2.52 -3.16
CA LEU A 203 -17.45 -1.37 -3.24
C LEU A 203 -18.26 -0.14 -2.80
N LEU A 204 -18.09 0.28 -1.55
CA LEU A 204 -18.81 1.40 -0.97
C LEU A 204 -18.17 2.71 -1.41
N GLN A 205 -18.93 3.61 -2.01
CA GLN A 205 -18.42 4.89 -2.51
C GLN A 205 -18.82 6.04 -1.58
N TYR A 206 -17.89 6.97 -1.36
CA TYR A 206 -18.09 8.12 -0.50
C TYR A 206 -17.49 9.39 -1.11
N GLU A 207 -18.05 10.54 -0.74
CA GLU A 207 -17.52 11.87 -0.99
C GLU A 207 -17.04 12.47 0.34
N LEU A 208 -15.79 12.93 0.39
CA LEU A 208 -15.23 13.65 1.53
C LEU A 208 -15.76 15.08 1.56
N ASP A 209 -16.44 15.43 2.65
CA ASP A 209 -16.72 16.81 3.03
C ASP A 209 -15.61 17.29 3.96
N THR A 210 -14.68 18.08 3.44
CA THR A 210 -13.53 18.59 4.18
C THR A 210 -13.92 19.61 5.25
N THR A 211 -15.05 20.31 5.08
CA THR A 211 -15.51 21.34 6.03
C THR A 211 -16.16 20.70 7.25
N ALA A 212 -17.02 19.72 7.02
CA ALA A 212 -17.66 18.95 8.08
C ALA A 212 -16.78 17.79 8.59
N GLN A 213 -15.63 17.53 7.95
CA GLN A 213 -14.68 16.48 8.30
C GLN A 213 -15.32 15.08 8.34
N THR A 214 -16.16 14.80 7.35
CA THR A 214 -17.02 13.59 7.30
C THR A 214 -17.06 12.98 5.91
N LEU A 215 -17.56 11.75 5.82
CA LEU A 215 -17.80 11.06 4.54
C LEU A 215 -19.30 10.99 4.26
N LYS A 216 -19.70 11.45 3.08
CA LYS A 216 -21.05 11.34 2.55
C LYS A 216 -21.16 10.11 1.66
N LYS A 217 -22.05 9.19 2.03
CA LYS A 217 -22.28 7.94 1.28
C LYS A 217 -22.89 8.22 -0.09
N LEU A 218 -22.39 7.51 -1.09
CA LEU A 218 -22.86 7.53 -2.48
C LEU A 218 -23.38 6.14 -2.87
N GLU A 219 -23.88 6.02 -4.10
CA GLU A 219 -24.33 4.73 -4.63
C GLU A 219 -23.18 3.73 -4.69
N PRO A 220 -23.32 2.54 -4.07
CA PRO A 220 -22.27 1.53 -4.09
C PRO A 220 -22.21 0.79 -5.42
N VAL A 221 -21.09 0.12 -5.67
CA VAL A 221 -20.94 -0.84 -6.76
C VAL A 221 -20.91 -2.26 -6.20
N TYR A 222 -21.81 -3.12 -6.67
CA TYR A 222 -21.92 -4.49 -6.19
C TYR A 222 -20.95 -5.42 -6.92
N ARG A 223 -20.36 -6.36 -6.17
CA ARG A 223 -19.62 -7.51 -6.70
C ARG A 223 -20.56 -8.71 -6.86
N PRO A 224 -20.19 -9.70 -7.69
CA PRO A 224 -20.88 -10.99 -7.67
C PRO A 224 -20.97 -11.56 -6.25
N PRO A 225 -22.09 -12.17 -5.84
CA PRO A 225 -22.24 -12.77 -4.52
C PRO A 225 -21.11 -13.77 -4.20
N GLY A 226 -20.47 -13.65 -3.04
CA GLY A 226 -19.35 -14.49 -2.61
C GLY A 226 -17.98 -14.09 -3.19
N SER A 227 -17.84 -12.86 -3.69
CA SER A 227 -16.55 -12.35 -4.19
C SER A 227 -15.60 -11.99 -3.05
N GLY A 228 -16.06 -11.14 -2.13
CA GLY A 228 -15.25 -10.59 -1.06
C GLY A 228 -14.16 -9.62 -1.53
N PRO A 229 -14.50 -8.42 -2.05
CA PRO A 229 -13.52 -7.44 -2.51
C PRO A 229 -12.55 -7.04 -1.39
N ARG A 230 -11.25 -7.03 -1.70
CA ARG A 230 -10.19 -6.93 -0.68
C ARG A 230 -9.29 -5.72 -0.86
N HIS A 231 -8.42 -5.74 -1.85
CA HIS A 231 -7.46 -4.68 -2.19
C HIS A 231 -7.68 -4.22 -3.63
N SER A 232 -7.07 -3.12 -4.01
CA SER A 232 -7.15 -2.61 -5.38
C SER A 232 -5.89 -1.84 -5.79
N VAL A 233 -5.70 -1.63 -7.09
CA VAL A 233 -4.67 -0.75 -7.64
C VAL A 233 -5.24 0.04 -8.81
N LEU A 234 -4.80 1.31 -8.96
CA LEU A 234 -5.15 2.15 -10.10
C LEU A 234 -4.25 1.82 -11.29
N SER A 235 -4.82 1.94 -12.49
CA SER A 235 -4.05 2.12 -13.73
C SER A 235 -3.20 3.40 -13.69
N THR A 236 -2.17 3.48 -14.50
CA THR A 236 -1.22 4.62 -14.49
C THR A 236 -1.87 5.96 -14.83
N ASN A 237 -2.84 5.98 -15.75
CA ASN A 237 -3.62 7.18 -16.09
C ASN A 237 -4.73 7.47 -15.07
N GLY A 238 -5.06 6.52 -14.19
CA GLY A 238 -6.15 6.66 -13.23
C GLY A 238 -7.55 6.47 -13.83
N ASP A 239 -7.65 5.96 -15.06
CA ASP A 239 -8.95 5.77 -15.74
C ASP A 239 -9.63 4.45 -15.34
N TYR A 240 -8.85 3.50 -14.82
CA TYR A 240 -9.30 2.19 -14.40
C TYR A 240 -8.83 1.83 -13.00
N LEU A 241 -9.66 1.03 -12.33
CA LEU A 241 -9.40 0.42 -11.05
C LEU A 241 -9.46 -1.12 -11.16
N TYR A 242 -8.38 -1.77 -10.74
CA TYR A 242 -8.29 -3.22 -10.62
C TYR A 242 -8.58 -3.62 -9.17
N VAL A 243 -9.57 -4.46 -8.94
CA VAL A 243 -10.02 -4.86 -7.60
C VAL A 243 -9.84 -6.36 -7.44
N THR A 244 -9.00 -6.79 -6.49
CA THR A 244 -8.88 -8.22 -6.17
C THR A 244 -9.92 -8.62 -5.13
N ASP A 245 -10.60 -9.74 -5.38
CA ASP A 245 -11.55 -10.35 -4.47
C ASP A 245 -10.93 -11.57 -3.77
N GLU A 246 -10.98 -11.56 -2.44
CA GLU A 246 -10.36 -12.53 -1.56
C GLU A 246 -10.98 -13.93 -1.71
N ILE A 247 -12.31 -14.02 -1.67
CA ILE A 247 -13.05 -15.27 -1.52
C ILE A 247 -13.17 -15.99 -2.86
N SER A 248 -13.48 -15.25 -3.93
CA SER A 248 -13.65 -15.82 -5.27
C SER A 248 -12.35 -16.00 -6.05
N ASN A 249 -11.20 -15.51 -5.55
CA ASN A 249 -9.94 -15.48 -6.28
C ASN A 249 -10.10 -14.84 -7.68
N THR A 250 -10.64 -13.62 -7.72
CA THR A 250 -10.85 -12.88 -8.96
C THR A 250 -10.25 -11.48 -8.91
N VAL A 251 -10.10 -10.89 -10.09
CA VAL A 251 -9.87 -9.46 -10.30
C VAL A 251 -11.01 -8.89 -11.12
N GLY A 252 -11.71 -7.90 -10.57
CA GLY A 252 -12.64 -7.05 -11.30
C GLY A 252 -11.92 -5.85 -11.92
N VAL A 253 -12.18 -5.55 -13.19
CA VAL A 253 -11.69 -4.35 -13.88
C VAL A 253 -12.82 -3.34 -13.98
N TYR A 254 -12.60 -2.14 -13.45
CA TYR A 254 -13.59 -1.08 -13.39
C TYR A 254 -13.12 0.16 -14.11
N LYS A 255 -14.01 0.77 -14.89
CA LYS A 255 -13.82 2.12 -15.40
C LYS A 255 -14.13 3.14 -14.31
N ILE A 256 -13.36 4.21 -14.27
CA ILE A 256 -13.66 5.41 -13.49
C ILE A 256 -14.29 6.42 -14.44
N ASN A 257 -15.52 6.82 -14.13
CA ASN A 257 -16.24 7.82 -14.90
C ASN A 257 -15.56 9.18 -14.73
N GLN A 258 -15.06 9.78 -15.80
CA GLN A 258 -14.29 11.02 -15.74
C GLN A 258 -15.15 12.25 -15.39
N GLN A 259 -16.47 12.20 -15.59
CA GLN A 259 -17.36 13.32 -15.27
C GLN A 259 -17.74 13.32 -13.79
N THR A 260 -18.01 12.14 -13.22
CA THR A 260 -18.42 12.02 -11.82
C THR A 260 -17.27 11.66 -10.89
N SER A 261 -16.13 11.21 -11.41
CA SER A 261 -15.01 10.63 -10.66
C SER A 261 -15.44 9.47 -9.75
N LEU A 262 -16.34 8.62 -10.23
CA LEU A 262 -16.87 7.44 -9.52
C LEU A 262 -16.65 6.17 -10.33
N LEU A 263 -16.67 5.02 -9.67
CA LEU A 263 -16.62 3.73 -10.34
C LEU A 263 -17.89 3.48 -11.16
N GLU A 264 -17.71 3.04 -12.40
CA GLU A 264 -18.79 2.56 -13.23
C GLU A 264 -19.19 1.13 -12.82
N SER A 265 -20.45 0.78 -13.06
CA SER A 265 -21.00 -0.54 -12.80
C SER A 265 -21.71 -1.06 -14.06
N PRO A 266 -21.56 -2.34 -14.43
CA PRO A 266 -20.74 -3.36 -13.76
C PRO A 266 -19.25 -3.26 -14.11
N ALA A 267 -18.43 -4.13 -13.51
CA ALA A 267 -17.05 -4.35 -13.97
C ALA A 267 -17.04 -4.74 -15.46
N ILE A 268 -16.07 -4.23 -16.22
CA ILE A 268 -15.91 -4.58 -17.63
C ILE A 268 -15.28 -5.96 -17.83
N GLN A 269 -14.64 -6.49 -16.79
CA GLN A 269 -14.05 -7.82 -16.76
C GLN A 269 -14.08 -8.37 -15.33
N ASN A 270 -14.24 -9.68 -15.21
CA ASN A 270 -13.97 -10.42 -13.98
C ASN A 270 -13.15 -11.67 -14.32
N ILE A 271 -11.90 -11.73 -13.87
CA ILE A 271 -10.95 -12.78 -14.27
C ILE A 271 -10.37 -13.51 -13.06
N THR A 272 -10.14 -14.82 -13.16
CA THR A 272 -9.58 -15.61 -12.05
C THR A 272 -8.10 -15.35 -11.84
N THR A 273 -7.66 -15.42 -10.57
CA THR A 273 -6.27 -15.38 -10.11
C THR A 273 -5.62 -16.74 -10.00
N LEU A 274 -6.31 -17.81 -10.36
CA LEU A 274 -5.82 -19.18 -10.24
C LEU A 274 -5.70 -19.86 -11.61
N PRO A 275 -4.74 -20.80 -11.76
CA PRO A 275 -4.72 -21.64 -12.95
C PRO A 275 -5.93 -22.58 -12.93
N ALA A 276 -6.45 -22.90 -14.11
CA ALA A 276 -7.73 -23.62 -14.27
C ALA A 276 -7.76 -25.01 -13.62
N ASN A 277 -6.59 -25.61 -13.36
CA ASN A 277 -6.44 -26.94 -12.75
C ASN A 277 -6.23 -26.92 -11.23
N PHE A 278 -6.17 -25.74 -10.59
CA PHE A 278 -6.02 -25.66 -9.14
C PHE A 278 -7.38 -25.77 -8.45
N THR A 279 -7.51 -26.74 -7.55
CA THR A 279 -8.79 -27.13 -6.92
C THR A 279 -8.77 -27.11 -5.40
N THR A 280 -7.64 -26.76 -4.78
CA THR A 280 -7.52 -26.63 -3.33
C THR A 280 -7.88 -25.21 -2.87
N THR A 281 -8.03 -25.00 -1.57
CA THR A 281 -8.34 -23.69 -1.00
C THR A 281 -7.28 -22.65 -1.35
N SER A 282 -7.73 -21.50 -1.83
CA SER A 282 -6.92 -20.31 -1.99
C SER A 282 -7.75 -19.08 -1.63
N THR A 283 -7.08 -18.00 -1.27
CA THR A 283 -7.68 -16.67 -1.12
C THR A 283 -6.73 -15.60 -1.64
N ALA A 284 -7.22 -14.72 -2.50
CA ALA A 284 -6.40 -13.63 -3.04
C ALA A 284 -6.07 -12.63 -1.92
N ALA A 285 -4.96 -11.92 -2.03
CA ALA A 285 -4.54 -10.96 -1.02
C ALA A 285 -4.19 -9.60 -1.63
N ASP A 286 -2.94 -9.42 -2.03
CA ASP A 286 -2.44 -8.11 -2.40
C ASP A 286 -2.41 -7.93 -3.92
N ILE A 287 -2.44 -6.69 -4.39
CA ILE A 287 -2.47 -6.36 -5.82
C ILE A 287 -1.63 -5.12 -6.11
N HIS A 288 -0.72 -5.21 -7.08
CA HIS A 288 0.17 -4.12 -7.45
C HIS A 288 0.32 -4.00 -8.97
N LEU A 289 0.65 -2.80 -9.41
CA LEU A 289 0.96 -2.46 -10.80
C LEU A 289 2.48 -2.46 -10.99
N SER A 290 2.97 -2.95 -12.13
CA SER A 290 4.36 -2.72 -12.54
C SER A 290 4.67 -1.23 -12.67
N LYS A 291 5.92 -0.83 -12.46
CA LYS A 291 6.40 0.56 -12.65
C LYS A 291 6.04 1.16 -14.01
N ASN A 292 6.09 0.37 -15.09
CA ASN A 292 5.78 0.84 -16.44
C ASN A 292 4.27 0.83 -16.78
N GLY A 293 3.42 0.42 -15.84
CA GLY A 293 1.97 0.40 -16.02
C GLY A 293 1.42 -0.68 -16.95
N LYS A 294 2.24 -1.68 -17.35
CA LYS A 294 1.85 -2.70 -18.34
C LYS A 294 1.38 -4.02 -17.74
N PHE A 295 1.62 -4.25 -16.45
CA PHE A 295 1.32 -5.51 -15.79
C PHE A 295 0.67 -5.32 -14.43
N VAL A 296 -0.26 -6.22 -14.10
CA VAL A 296 -0.86 -6.36 -12.77
C VAL A 296 -0.40 -7.66 -12.14
N TYR A 297 -0.08 -7.60 -10.85
CA TYR A 297 0.34 -8.74 -10.04
C TYR A 297 -0.63 -8.94 -8.90
N VAL A 298 -1.00 -10.19 -8.59
CA VAL A 298 -1.90 -10.51 -7.47
C VAL A 298 -1.35 -11.68 -6.67
N SER A 299 -1.27 -11.55 -5.35
CA SER A 299 -0.84 -12.67 -4.50
C SER A 299 -2.01 -13.60 -4.13
N ASN A 300 -1.76 -14.90 -4.13
CA ASN A 300 -2.71 -15.94 -3.72
C ASN A 300 -2.18 -16.72 -2.52
N ARG A 301 -2.92 -16.70 -1.41
CA ARG A 301 -2.63 -17.50 -0.21
C ARG A 301 -3.25 -18.88 -0.39
N GLY A 302 -2.50 -19.96 -0.19
CA GLY A 302 -2.94 -21.32 -0.47
C GLY A 302 -2.31 -21.86 -1.75
N HIS A 303 -2.56 -21.22 -2.91
CA HIS A 303 -1.76 -21.49 -4.12
C HIS A 303 -0.30 -21.02 -3.95
N ASN A 304 -0.06 -20.04 -3.08
CA ASN A 304 1.26 -19.49 -2.72
C ASN A 304 2.04 -18.99 -3.94
N SER A 305 1.37 -18.13 -4.70
CA SER A 305 1.88 -17.58 -5.96
C SER A 305 1.62 -16.08 -6.10
N ILE A 306 2.36 -15.46 -7.01
CA ILE A 306 1.97 -14.21 -7.67
C ILE A 306 1.37 -14.56 -9.05
N ALA A 307 0.08 -14.29 -9.24
CA ALA A 307 -0.55 -14.28 -10.56
C ALA A 307 -0.13 -13.02 -11.33
N ILE A 308 0.18 -13.16 -12.62
CA ILE A 308 0.75 -12.11 -13.46
C ILE A 308 -0.17 -11.89 -14.66
N TYR A 309 -0.52 -10.63 -14.93
CA TYR A 309 -1.35 -10.25 -16.07
C TYR A 309 -0.70 -9.15 -16.90
N ALA A 310 -0.83 -9.25 -18.23
CA ALA A 310 -0.64 -8.12 -19.13
C ALA A 310 -1.91 -7.26 -19.17
N ILE A 311 -1.74 -5.95 -19.22
CA ILE A 311 -2.81 -4.98 -19.44
C ILE A 311 -2.96 -4.75 -20.94
N ASN A 312 -4.20 -4.82 -21.43
CA ASN A 312 -4.53 -4.46 -22.80
C ASN A 312 -4.49 -2.93 -22.96
N GLU A 313 -3.63 -2.42 -23.84
CA GLU A 313 -3.44 -0.98 -24.05
C GLU A 313 -4.67 -0.25 -24.63
N VAL A 314 -5.71 -0.97 -25.07
CA VAL A 314 -6.93 -0.39 -25.66
C VAL A 314 -8.04 -0.19 -24.63
N ASP A 315 -8.24 -1.14 -23.73
CA ASP A 315 -9.40 -1.18 -22.84
C ASP A 315 -9.08 -1.58 -21.39
N ASP A 316 -7.79 -1.64 -21.03
CA ASP A 316 -7.27 -2.01 -19.71
C ASP A 316 -7.72 -3.39 -19.20
N THR A 317 -8.27 -4.24 -20.07
CA THR A 317 -8.56 -5.63 -19.69
C THR A 317 -7.28 -6.43 -19.45
N LEU A 318 -7.37 -7.42 -18.55
CA LEU A 318 -6.25 -8.25 -18.13
C LEU A 318 -6.18 -9.56 -18.91
N ALA A 319 -4.99 -9.91 -19.37
CA ALA A 319 -4.67 -11.21 -19.97
C ALA A 319 -3.65 -11.96 -19.10
N PRO A 320 -3.92 -13.21 -18.69
CA PRO A 320 -3.02 -13.95 -17.79
C PRO A 320 -1.73 -14.34 -18.52
N LEU A 321 -0.60 -14.12 -17.87
CA LEU A 321 0.73 -14.49 -18.35
C LEU A 321 1.31 -15.71 -17.61
N GLY A 322 0.97 -15.87 -16.34
CA GLY A 322 1.42 -17.00 -15.54
C GLY A 322 1.24 -16.82 -14.04
N TRP A 323 1.77 -17.77 -13.28
CA TRP A 323 1.74 -17.80 -11.83
C TRP A 323 3.12 -18.18 -11.32
N GLU A 324 3.83 -17.24 -10.69
CA GLU A 324 5.15 -17.50 -10.11
C GLU A 324 5.01 -17.93 -8.66
N SER A 325 5.72 -18.97 -8.24
CA SER A 325 5.74 -19.38 -6.83
C SER A 325 6.39 -18.31 -5.96
N THR A 326 5.80 -18.00 -4.81
CA THR A 326 6.41 -17.08 -3.83
C THR A 326 7.48 -17.75 -2.96
N ARG A 327 7.75 -19.04 -3.19
CA ARG A 327 8.74 -19.87 -2.48
C ARG A 327 8.49 -20.08 -0.98
N GLY A 328 7.46 -19.45 -0.43
CA GLY A 328 6.97 -19.66 0.93
C GLY A 328 5.46 -19.89 0.97
N ARG A 329 4.82 -19.57 2.08
CA ARG A 329 3.39 -19.82 2.31
C ARG A 329 2.65 -18.58 2.80
N THR A 330 1.43 -18.40 2.31
CA THR A 330 0.56 -17.27 2.65
C THR A 330 1.20 -15.91 2.29
N PRO A 331 1.47 -15.64 1.00
CA PRO A 331 1.99 -14.36 0.55
C PRO A 331 0.94 -13.25 0.73
N ARG A 332 0.89 -12.65 1.92
CA ARG A 332 -0.17 -11.72 2.32
C ARG A 332 0.08 -10.30 1.85
N GLY A 333 1.35 -9.92 1.70
CA GLY A 333 1.76 -8.60 1.22
C GLY A 333 3.01 -8.72 0.37
N PHE A 334 3.07 -7.92 -0.69
CA PHE A 334 4.27 -7.74 -1.49
C PHE A 334 4.39 -6.28 -1.91
N THR A 335 5.51 -5.90 -2.50
CA THR A 335 5.69 -4.56 -3.06
C THR A 335 6.52 -4.65 -4.33
N ILE A 336 6.34 -3.67 -5.21
CA ILE A 336 7.15 -3.51 -6.41
C ILE A 336 7.86 -2.16 -6.30
N TYR A 337 9.17 -2.19 -6.41
CA TYR A 337 10.00 -0.99 -6.43
C TYR A 337 11.00 -1.09 -7.56
N GLU A 338 10.91 -0.16 -8.52
CA GLU A 338 11.59 -0.31 -9.80
C GLU A 338 11.22 -1.66 -10.43
N ASP A 339 12.22 -2.52 -10.65
CA ASP A 339 12.04 -3.85 -11.26
C ASP A 339 12.17 -4.96 -10.21
N TRP A 340 12.05 -4.60 -8.92
CA TRP A 340 12.17 -5.54 -7.81
C TRP A 340 10.80 -5.80 -7.20
N LEU A 341 10.34 -7.05 -7.30
CA LEU A 341 9.18 -7.53 -6.55
C LEU A 341 9.69 -8.24 -5.30
N ILE A 342 9.28 -7.73 -4.14
CA ILE A 342 9.62 -8.30 -2.83
C ILE A 342 8.33 -8.81 -2.21
N VAL A 343 8.27 -10.11 -1.91
CA VAL A 343 7.08 -10.76 -1.33
C VAL A 343 7.38 -11.28 0.07
N ALA A 344 6.48 -11.00 1.00
CA ALA A 344 6.48 -11.55 2.36
C ALA A 344 5.45 -12.67 2.47
N ASN A 345 5.91 -13.83 2.96
CA ASN A 345 5.08 -14.99 3.19
C ASN A 345 4.82 -15.13 4.70
N GLN A 346 3.60 -14.80 5.11
CA GLN A 346 3.24 -14.70 6.52
C GLN A 346 3.39 -16.04 7.27
N ALA A 347 3.07 -17.17 6.64
CA ALA A 347 3.01 -18.47 7.32
C ALA A 347 4.30 -19.32 7.20
N SER A 348 5.30 -18.81 6.49
CA SER A 348 6.65 -19.38 6.45
C SER A 348 7.70 -18.45 7.06
N ASP A 349 7.31 -17.27 7.53
CA ASP A 349 8.18 -16.29 8.17
C ASP A 349 9.41 -15.94 7.31
N ASP A 350 9.19 -15.79 6.01
CA ASP A 350 10.24 -15.50 5.02
C ASP A 350 9.83 -14.46 3.97
N MET A 351 10.84 -13.82 3.39
CA MET A 351 10.75 -12.92 2.24
C MET A 351 11.64 -13.41 1.10
N TYR A 352 11.18 -13.20 -0.13
CA TYR A 352 11.95 -13.47 -1.34
C TYR A 352 11.91 -12.29 -2.30
N VAL A 353 12.99 -12.11 -3.05
CA VAL A 353 13.14 -11.04 -4.04
C VAL A 353 13.17 -11.62 -5.45
N PHE A 354 12.35 -11.05 -6.32
CA PHE A 354 12.26 -11.38 -7.74
C PHE A 354 12.61 -10.15 -8.57
N LYS A 355 13.26 -10.37 -9.71
CA LYS A 355 13.39 -9.38 -10.75
C LYS A 355 12.20 -9.48 -11.70
N VAL A 356 11.57 -8.35 -11.95
CA VAL A 356 10.52 -8.17 -12.94
C VAL A 356 11.20 -7.95 -14.29
N ASP A 357 10.84 -8.75 -15.29
CA ASP A 357 11.21 -8.47 -16.67
C ASP A 357 10.26 -7.38 -17.22
N GLU A 358 10.79 -6.18 -17.50
CA GLU A 358 9.97 -5.04 -17.94
C GLU A 358 9.23 -5.26 -19.27
N GLN A 359 9.68 -6.21 -20.10
CA GLN A 359 9.08 -6.45 -21.41
C GLN A 359 7.98 -7.51 -21.36
N THR A 360 8.17 -8.53 -20.54
CA THR A 360 7.30 -9.71 -20.47
C THR A 360 6.44 -9.75 -19.21
N GLY A 361 6.78 -8.97 -18.17
CA GLY A 361 6.14 -8.99 -16.86
C GLY A 361 6.45 -10.25 -16.03
N LEU A 362 7.25 -11.18 -16.55
CA LEU A 362 7.57 -12.41 -15.85
C LEU A 362 8.57 -12.16 -14.72
N LEU A 363 8.49 -13.00 -13.68
CA LEU A 363 9.31 -12.88 -12.48
C LEU A 363 10.45 -13.89 -12.50
N THR A 364 11.66 -13.44 -12.19
CA THR A 364 12.83 -14.30 -12.01
C THR A 364 13.34 -14.18 -10.59
N TYR A 365 13.40 -15.30 -9.86
CA TYR A 365 13.99 -15.31 -8.51
C TYR A 365 15.46 -14.93 -8.56
N THR A 366 15.85 -14.00 -7.69
CA THR A 366 17.21 -13.44 -7.65
C THR A 366 18.23 -14.31 -6.93
N GLY A 367 17.76 -15.27 -6.11
CA GLY A 367 18.62 -15.96 -5.13
C GLY A 367 18.59 -15.32 -3.72
N ASN A 368 17.97 -14.15 -3.56
CA ASN A 368 17.90 -13.46 -2.28
C ASN A 368 16.66 -13.86 -1.47
N SER A 369 16.86 -14.30 -0.23
CA SER A 369 15.80 -14.60 0.74
C SER A 369 16.18 -14.15 2.15
N TYR A 370 15.17 -13.86 2.97
CA TYR A 370 15.33 -13.30 4.31
C TYR A 370 14.32 -13.91 5.28
N GLU A 371 14.73 -14.21 6.50
CA GLU A 371 13.80 -14.57 7.57
C GLU A 371 13.15 -13.31 8.14
N ILE A 372 11.83 -13.29 8.21
CA ILE A 372 11.07 -12.24 8.87
C ILE A 372 9.75 -12.78 9.40
N ASP A 373 9.61 -12.67 10.71
CA ASP A 373 8.47 -13.21 11.46
C ASP A 373 7.17 -12.47 11.10
N GLY A 374 6.24 -13.15 10.44
CA GLY A 374 4.87 -12.68 10.23
C GLY A 374 4.71 -11.40 9.43
N ALA A 375 5.59 -11.10 8.46
CA ALA A 375 5.44 -9.90 7.63
C ALA A 375 4.16 -9.94 6.79
N VAL A 376 3.37 -8.85 6.84
CA VAL A 376 2.04 -8.77 6.20
C VAL A 376 1.85 -7.55 5.29
N CYS A 377 2.68 -6.52 5.43
CA CYS A 377 2.64 -5.29 4.63
C CYS A 377 4.07 -4.84 4.36
N LEU A 378 4.36 -4.53 3.09
CA LEU A 378 5.66 -4.07 2.60
C LEU A 378 5.48 -2.76 1.81
N TYR A 379 6.39 -1.81 1.96
CA TYR A 379 6.55 -0.72 1.00
C TYR A 379 8.00 -0.25 0.95
N VAL A 380 8.41 0.37 -0.17
CA VAL A 380 9.75 0.93 -0.33
C VAL A 380 9.65 2.44 -0.57
N SER A 381 10.49 3.21 0.11
CA SER A 381 10.62 4.66 -0.11
C SER A 381 12.07 5.14 -0.08
N LYS A 382 12.36 6.27 -0.72
CA LYS A 382 13.70 6.85 -0.85
C LYS A 382 13.97 7.87 0.25
N TYR A 383 15.14 7.76 0.88
CA TYR A 383 15.59 8.68 1.92
C TYR A 383 17.00 9.18 1.67
N ALA A 384 17.23 10.47 1.95
CA ALA A 384 18.56 11.08 2.00
C ALA A 384 18.97 11.24 3.48
N PHE A 385 20.17 10.77 3.84
CA PHE A 385 20.67 10.73 5.23
C PHE A 385 21.92 11.56 5.46
#